data_AF-A0A923ALU3-F1
#
_entry.id   AF-A0A923ALU3-F1
#
_cell.length_a   1.000
_cell.length_b   1.000
_cell.length_c   1.000
_cell.angle_alpha   90.00
_cell.angle_beta   90.00
_cell.angle_gamma   90.00
#
_symmetry.space_group_name_H-M   'P 1'
#
loop_
_entity.id
_entity.type
_entity.pdbx_description
1 polymer ?
#
loop_
_entity_poly.entity_id
_entity_poly.type
_entity_poly.pdbx_seq_one_letter_code
_entity_poly.pdbx_strand_id
1 'polypeptide(L)' 'MLWWKPFNADDVATLRELISAGKLKPAIDRRFPLSKVVDALRYVDEGRAKGKVVIAPEP' A
#
# COMPACT_ATOMS: atom_id res chain seq x y z
N MET A 1 15.18 -0.39 16.76
CA MET A 1 14.79 1.01 16.54
C MET A 1 13.66 1.08 15.52
N LEU A 2 12.44 0.67 15.89
CA LEU A 2 11.17 0.85 15.14
C LEU A 2 10.03 0.49 16.12
N TRP A 3 9.93 1.27 17.20
CA TRP A 3 9.01 1.05 18.32
C TRP A 3 7.52 1.25 17.95
N TRP A 4 7.24 1.73 16.73
CA TRP A 4 5.90 2.09 16.28
C TRP A 4 5.25 1.06 15.33
N LYS A 5 5.93 0.00 14.88
CA LYS A 5 5.48 -0.88 13.77
C LYS A 5 3.94 -1.15 13.80
N PRO A 6 3.16 -0.49 12.92
CA PRO A 6 1.70 -0.34 13.10
C PRO A 6 0.91 -1.51 12.50
N PHE A 7 1.34 -2.74 12.81
CA PHE A 7 0.79 -3.95 12.21
C PHE A 7 0.63 -5.06 13.27
N ASN A 8 -0.09 -4.76 14.36
CA ASN A 8 -0.59 -5.81 15.25
C ASN A 8 -1.48 -6.76 14.42
N ALA A 9 -1.37 -8.07 14.68
CA ALA A 9 -2.09 -9.08 13.94
C ALA A 9 -3.62 -8.85 13.97
N ASP A 10 -4.15 -8.41 15.11
CA ASP A 10 -5.59 -8.16 15.28
C ASP A 10 -6.08 -6.94 14.48
N ASP A 11 -5.25 -5.90 14.39
CA ASP A 11 -5.54 -4.72 13.55
C ASP A 11 -5.57 -5.12 12.07
N VAL A 12 -4.60 -5.95 11.64
CA VAL A 12 -4.54 -6.45 10.25
C VAL A 12 -5.73 -7.36 9.95
N ALA A 13 -6.12 -8.23 10.87
CA ALA A 13 -7.31 -9.07 10.73
C ALA A 13 -8.58 -8.22 10.59
N THR A 14 -8.73 -7.20 11.44
CA THR A 14 -9.87 -6.27 11.38
C THR A 14 -9.94 -5.56 10.03
N LEU A 15 -8.82 -5.04 9.52
CA LEU A 15 -8.75 -4.40 8.20
C LEU A 15 -9.12 -5.37 7.07
N ARG A 16 -8.66 -6.63 7.16
CA ARG A 16 -8.97 -7.67 6.17
C ARG A 16 -10.47 -7.94 6.10
N GLU A 17 -11.15 -8.05 7.24
CA GLU A 17 -12.60 -8.28 7.28
C GLU A 17 -13.37 -7.10 6.68
N LEU A 18 -12.98 -5.87 7.00
CA LEU A 18 -13.62 -4.68 6.44
C LEU A 18 -13.44 -4.58 4.91
N ILE A 19 -12.27 -4.92 4.40
CA ILE A 19 -11.98 -4.93 2.96
C ILE A 19 -12.78 -6.05 2.26
N SER A 20 -12.79 -7.24 2.83
CA SER A 20 -13.49 -8.40 2.26
C SER A 20 -15.01 -8.19 2.25
N ALA A 21 -15.56 -7.53 3.27
CA ALA A 21 -16.96 -7.13 3.35
C ALA A 21 -17.31 -5.91 2.46
N GLY A 22 -16.34 -5.32 1.75
CA GLY A 22 -16.54 -4.14 0.90
C GLY A 22 -16.79 -2.83 1.66
N LYS A 23 -16.71 -2.84 2.99
CA LYS A 23 -16.91 -1.66 3.87
C LYS A 23 -15.73 -0.70 3.83
N LEU A 24 -14.54 -1.19 3.49
CA LEU A 24 -13.34 -0.40 3.32
C LEU A 24 -12.73 -0.69 1.95
N LYS A 25 -12.45 0.35 1.17
CA LYS A 25 -11.74 0.25 -0.11
C LYS A 25 -10.42 1.00 -0.02
N PRO A 26 -9.27 0.33 -0.14
CA PRO A 26 -7.98 1.02 -0.19
C PRO A 26 -7.95 1.99 -1.38
N ALA A 27 -7.59 3.24 -1.12
CA ALA A 27 -7.32 4.21 -2.18
C ALA A 27 -5.98 3.87 -2.84
N ILE A 28 -6.03 3.20 -4.00
CA ILE A 28 -4.86 2.90 -4.81
C ILE A 28 -4.68 4.04 -5.80
N ASP A 29 -3.59 4.80 -5.63
CA ASP A 29 -3.25 5.92 -6.52
C ASP A 29 -2.68 5.40 -7.84
N ARG A 30 -1.65 4.55 -7.73
CA ARG A 30 -0.90 4.07 -8.89
C ARG A 30 -0.36 2.67 -8.68
N ARG A 31 -0.27 1.92 -9.78
CA ARG A 31 0.40 0.63 -9.86
C ARG A 31 1.64 0.76 -10.73
N PHE A 32 2.77 0.20 -10.27
CA PHE A 32 4.00 0.09 -11.04
C PHE A 32 4.38 -1.39 -11.19
N PRO A 33 4.96 -1.80 -12.33
CA PRO A 33 5.57 -3.12 -12.42
C PRO A 33 6.81 -3.19 -11.51
N LEU A 34 7.19 -4.41 -11.12
CA LEU A 34 8.36 -4.66 -10.27
C LEU A 34 9.65 -4.09 -10.88
N SER A 35 9.76 -4.08 -12.21
CA SER A 35 10.87 -3.46 -12.96
C SER A 35 11.01 -1.94 -12.75
N LYS A 36 10.00 -1.28 -12.16
CA LYS A 36 9.90 0.18 -11.99
C LYS A 36 9.85 0.62 -10.53
N VAL A 37 10.37 -0.18 -9.59
CA VAL A 37 10.41 0.18 -8.15
C VAL A 37 11.11 1.52 -7.90
N VAL A 38 12.21 1.82 -8.58
CA VAL A 38 12.94 3.09 -8.40
C VAL A 38 12.03 4.29 -8.75
N ASP A 39 11.26 4.19 -9.83
CA ASP A 39 10.35 5.25 -10.26
C ASP A 39 9.16 5.38 -9.30
N ALA A 40 8.65 4.26 -8.77
CA ALA A 40 7.61 4.26 -7.77
C ALA A 40 8.04 4.93 -6.46
N LEU A 41 9.27 4.66 -6.00
CA LEU A 41 9.83 5.30 -4.82
C LEU A 41 10.02 6.80 -5.05
N ARG A 42 10.56 7.20 -6.20
CA ARG A 42 10.71 8.62 -6.57
C ARG A 42 9.35 9.33 -6.59
N TYR A 43 8.32 8.70 -7.14
CA TYR A 43 6.96 9.26 -7.15
C TYR A 43 6.40 9.52 -5.73
N VAL A 44 6.69 8.63 -4.77
CA VAL A 44 6.32 8.81 -3.37
C VAL A 44 7.15 9.90 -2.70
N ASP A 45 8.46 9.90 -2.92
CA ASP A 45 9.41 10.86 -2.35
C ASP A 45 9.14 12.29 -2.80
N GLU A 46 8.73 12.48 -4.07
CA GLU A 46 8.26 13.76 -4.61
C GLU A 46 6.92 14.23 -4.02
N GLY A 47 6.32 13.48 -3.09
CA GLY A 47 5.05 13.83 -2.44
C GLY A 47 3.83 13.73 -3.37
N ARG A 48 3.96 13.05 -4.52
CA ARG A 48 2.91 12.96 -5.54
C ARG A 48 1.85 11.90 -5.22
N ALA A 49 2.16 10.98 -4.31
CA ALA A 49 1.29 9.87 -3.96
C ALA A 49 0.04 10.33 -3.20
N LYS A 50 -1.14 10.04 -3.77
CA LYS A 50 -2.45 10.29 -3.14
C LYS A 50 -3.11 8.97 -2.74
N GLY A 51 -2.57 8.33 -1.71
CA GLY A 51 -3.03 7.02 -1.22
C GLY A 51 -1.90 6.00 -1.23
N LYS A 52 -2.21 4.77 -1.64
CA LYS A 52 -1.22 3.67 -1.71
C LYS A 52 -0.71 3.50 -3.13
N VAL A 53 0.61 3.39 -3.25
CA VAL A 53 1.29 2.93 -4.46
C VAL A 53 1.50 1.42 -4.34
N VAL A 54 1.13 0.68 -5.37
CA VAL A 54 1.24 -0.79 -5.41
C VAL A 54 2.32 -1.18 -6.42
N ILE A 55 3.21 -2.07 -6.02
CA ILE A 55 4.12 -2.76 -6.93
C ILE A 55 3.54 -4.15 -7.23
N ALA A 56 3.47 -4.52 -8.50
CA ALA A 56 3.02 -5.83 -8.94
C ALA A 56 4.06 -6.47 -9.87
N PRO A 57 4.15 -7.81 -9.93
CA PRO A 57 4.92 -8.50 -10.97
C PRO A 57 4.43 -8.08 -12.37
N GLU A 58 5.29 -8.25 -13.38
CA GLU A 58 4.81 -8.21 -14.76
C GLU A 58 3.91 -9.43 -15.02
N PRO A 59 2.93 -9.33 -15.95
CA PRO A 59 2.07 -10.46 -16.32
C PRO A 59 2.85 -11.71 -16.71
#